data_AF-A0A0C9T8D0-F1
#
_entry.id   AF-A0A0C9T8D0-F1
#
_cell.length_a   1.000
_cell.length_b   1.000
_cell.length_c   1.000
_cell.angle_alpha   90.00
_cell.angle_beta   90.00
_cell.angle_gamma   90.00
#
_symmetry.space_group_name_H-M   'P 1'
#
loop_
_entity.id
_entity.type
_entity.pdbx_description
1 polymer ?
#
loop_
_entity_poly.entity_id
_entity_poly.type
_entity_poly.pdbx_seq_one_letter_code
_entity_poly.pdbx_strand_id
1 'polypeptide(L)'
;ANKVLLSHSSHSSLTDSPVEWAYAFDVHTNAFFPLYLTLYVAQLFLLPIITKDKWVCLLVGNTLYLAGFAQYIYGVYLGLSALPFLIRAGILLAPLLPLFASYVVSLLGFNVANHALQAYFGS
;
A
#
# COMPACT_ATOMS: atom_id res chain seq x y z
N ALA A 1 42.20 9.78 36.96
CA ALA A 1 41.55 10.06 35.67
C ALA A 1 41.05 8.75 35.07
N ASN A 2 39.76 8.45 35.24
CA ASN A 2 38.99 7.52 34.39
C ASN A 2 37.53 7.54 34.86
N LYS A 3 36.80 8.54 34.40
CA LYS A 3 35.35 8.70 34.63
C LYS A 3 34.62 9.09 33.33
N VAL A 4 35.27 8.90 32.18
CA VAL A 4 34.81 9.31 30.84
C VAL A 4 34.31 8.12 30.02
N LEU A 5 34.41 6.90 30.55
CA LEU A 5 33.86 5.67 29.93
C LEU A 5 32.66 5.14 30.71
N LEU A 6 31.85 6.02 31.32
CA LEU A 6 30.51 5.64 31.68
C LEU A 6 29.67 5.76 30.40
N SER A 7 29.60 4.66 29.65
CA SER A 7 28.43 4.45 28.79
C SER A 7 27.23 4.61 29.71
N HIS A 8 26.47 5.69 29.52
CA HIS A 8 25.19 5.78 30.16
C HIS A 8 24.39 4.63 29.54
N SER A 9 24.34 3.50 30.24
CA SER A 9 23.42 2.39 29.99
C SER A 9 22.03 2.91 30.32
N SER A 10 21.56 3.86 29.51
CA SER A 10 20.15 4.11 29.34
C SER A 10 19.64 2.85 28.69
N HIS A 11 19.16 1.91 29.52
CA HIS A 11 18.23 0.89 29.11
C HIS A 11 16.97 1.59 28.58
N SER A 12 17.05 2.21 27.40
CA SER A 12 15.89 2.36 26.53
C SER A 12 15.61 0.94 26.11
N SER A 13 14.60 0.34 26.75
CA SER A 13 14.05 -0.92 26.29
C SER A 13 13.89 -0.81 24.76
N LEU A 14 14.37 -1.79 23.99
CA LEU A 14 14.23 -1.80 22.52
C LEU A 14 12.75 -1.70 22.08
N THR A 15 11.83 -1.82 23.04
CA THR A 15 10.39 -1.64 22.94
C THR A 15 9.90 -0.19 23.04
N ASP A 16 10.69 0.77 23.55
CA ASP A 16 10.26 2.17 23.77
C ASP A 16 10.78 3.16 22.72
N SER A 17 11.61 2.73 21.76
CA SER A 17 12.07 3.63 20.71
C SER A 17 10.97 3.76 19.64
N PRO A 18 10.32 4.94 19.48
CA PRO A 18 9.30 5.12 18.46
C PRO A 18 9.90 4.87 17.07
N VAL A 19 9.08 4.38 16.13
CA VAL A 19 9.50 4.24 14.74
C VAL A 19 10.01 5.58 14.25
N GLU A 20 11.24 5.62 13.75
CA GLU A 20 11.80 6.82 13.17
C GLU A 20 10.94 7.26 12.00
N TRP A 21 10.52 8.53 12.00
CA TRP A 21 9.66 9.06 10.94
C TRP A 21 10.30 8.89 9.56
N ALA A 22 11.63 9.06 9.47
CA ALA A 22 12.38 8.85 8.23
C ALA A 22 12.28 7.42 7.72
N TYR A 23 12.31 6.43 8.62
CA TYR A 23 12.15 5.02 8.26
C TYR A 23 10.73 4.72 7.76
N ALA A 24 9.70 5.19 8.48
CA ALA A 24 8.32 5.03 8.05
C ALA A 24 8.08 5.67 6.67
N PHE A 25 8.60 6.88 6.47
CA PHE A 25 8.52 7.58 5.19
C PHE A 25 9.22 6.83 4.06
N ASP A 26 10.41 6.28 4.29
CA ASP A 26 11.16 5.51 3.30
C ASP A 26 10.41 4.24 2.88
N VAL A 27 9.87 3.48 3.85
CA VAL A 27 9.05 2.29 3.57
C VAL A 27 7.80 2.63 2.75
N HIS A 28 7.09 3.69 3.10
CA HIS A 28 5.93 4.14 2.34
C HIS A 28 6.29 4.60 0.93
N THR A 29 7.41 5.30 0.77
CA THR A 29 7.91 5.76 -0.53
C THR A 29 8.31 4.59 -1.42
N ASN A 30 9.02 3.61 -0.86
CA ASN A 30 9.41 2.39 -1.56
C ASN A 30 8.18 1.55 -1.98
N ALA A 31 7.16 1.44 -1.12
CA ALA A 31 5.91 0.75 -1.45
C ALA A 31 5.04 1.54 -2.45
N PHE A 32 5.15 2.88 -2.48
CA PHE A 32 4.42 3.72 -3.42
C PHE A 32 4.92 3.58 -4.86
N PHE A 33 6.20 3.32 -5.08
CA PHE A 33 6.76 3.21 -6.43
C PHE A 33 6.12 2.08 -7.27
N PRO A 34 5.99 0.84 -6.79
CA PRO A 34 5.23 -0.21 -7.48
C PRO A 34 3.76 0.15 -7.70
N LEU A 35 3.11 0.77 -6.72
CA LEU A 35 1.71 1.21 -6.85
C LEU A 35 1.58 2.24 -7.98
N TYR A 36 2.50 3.21 -8.04
CA TYR A 36 2.51 4.22 -9.08
C TYR A 36 2.66 3.58 -10.46
N LEU A 37 3.58 2.63 -10.61
CA LEU A 37 3.77 1.91 -11.85
C LEU A 37 2.50 1.14 -12.28
N THR A 38 1.85 0.45 -11.34
CA THR A 38 0.63 -0.32 -11.64
C THR A 38 -0.57 0.58 -11.96
N LEU A 39 -0.82 1.63 -11.16
CA LEU A 39 -2.01 2.47 -11.31
C LEU A 39 -1.87 3.60 -12.34
N TYR A 40 -0.67 4.11 -12.60
CA TYR A 40 -0.48 5.21 -13.56
C TYR A 40 0.10 4.72 -14.88
N VAL A 41 1.11 3.84 -14.85
CA VAL A 41 1.75 3.37 -16.08
C VAL A 41 0.96 2.23 -16.71
N ALA A 42 0.69 1.15 -15.98
CA ALA A 42 -0.07 0.02 -16.53
C ALA A 42 -1.51 0.44 -16.87
N GLN A 43 -2.16 1.27 -16.04
CA GLN A 43 -3.49 1.80 -16.37
C GLN A 43 -3.49 2.57 -17.70
N LEU A 44 -2.46 3.38 -17.99
CA LEU A 44 -2.36 4.13 -19.25
C LEU A 44 -2.36 3.18 -20.47
N PHE A 45 -1.59 2.09 -20.40
CA PHE A 45 -1.58 1.07 -21.45
C PHE A 45 -2.92 0.31 -21.55
N LEU A 46 -3.61 0.15 -20.43
CA LEU A 46 -4.89 -0.55 -20.34
C LEU A 46 -6.11 0.35 -20.64
N LEU A 47 -5.96 1.66 -20.79
CA LEU A 47 -7.03 2.60 -21.19
C LEU A 47 -7.89 2.13 -22.38
N PRO A 48 -7.33 1.72 -23.53
CA PRO A 48 -8.13 1.28 -24.69
C PRO A 48 -8.89 -0.03 -24.44
N ILE A 49 -8.53 -0.76 -23.38
CA ILE A 49 -9.21 -1.96 -22.93
C ILE A 49 -10.30 -1.53 -21.94
N ILE A 50 -9.94 -0.79 -20.89
CA ILE A 50 -10.85 -0.38 -19.79
C ILE A 50 -12.06 0.43 -20.27
N THR A 51 -11.90 1.23 -21.33
CA THR A 51 -12.98 2.06 -21.91
C THR A 51 -14.09 1.28 -22.63
N LYS A 52 -13.95 -0.04 -22.81
CA LYS A 52 -14.99 -0.86 -23.44
C LYS A 52 -15.99 -1.38 -22.40
N ASP A 53 -17.28 -1.36 -22.76
CA ASP A 53 -18.41 -1.88 -21.94
C ASP A 53 -18.49 -3.41 -21.92
N LYS A 54 -17.35 -4.09 -21.69
CA LYS A 54 -17.32 -5.53 -21.49
C LYS A 54 -17.11 -5.82 -20.01
N TRP A 55 -17.76 -6.86 -19.51
CA TRP A 55 -17.52 -7.38 -18.16
C TRP A 55 -16.04 -7.70 -17.91
N VAL A 56 -15.30 -8.11 -18.96
CA VAL A 56 -13.85 -8.32 -18.93
C VAL A 56 -13.10 -7.03 -18.55
N CYS A 57 -13.55 -5.87 -19.01
CA CYS A 57 -12.92 -4.59 -18.68
C CYS A 57 -13.16 -4.16 -17.24
N LEU A 58 -14.35 -4.48 -16.72
CA LEU A 58 -14.67 -4.32 -15.30
C LEU A 58 -13.77 -5.19 -14.44
N LEU A 59 -13.61 -6.48 -14.81
CA LEU A 59 -12.73 -7.39 -14.09
C LEU A 59 -11.28 -6.91 -14.14
N VAL A 60 -10.76 -6.61 -15.34
CA VAL A 60 -9.38 -6.17 -15.54
C VAL A 60 -9.09 -4.87 -14.78
N GLY A 61 -9.96 -3.86 -14.91
CA GLY A 61 -9.81 -2.58 -14.20
C GLY A 61 -9.87 -2.76 -12.68
N ASN A 62 -10.85 -3.49 -12.17
CA ASN A 62 -10.97 -3.74 -10.73
C ASN A 62 -9.80 -4.58 -10.20
N THR A 63 -9.29 -5.56 -10.96
CA THR A 63 -8.10 -6.33 -10.57
C THR A 63 -6.84 -5.50 -10.56
N LEU A 64 -6.69 -4.53 -11.47
CA LEU A 64 -5.54 -3.63 -11.49
C LEU A 64 -5.52 -2.74 -10.25
N TYR A 65 -6.68 -2.21 -9.86
CA TYR A 65 -6.83 -1.44 -8.62
C TYR A 65 -6.56 -2.30 -7.38
N LEU A 66 -7.16 -3.49 -7.30
CA LEU A 66 -6.91 -4.42 -6.21
C LEU A 66 -5.42 -4.79 -6.11
N ALA A 67 -4.78 -5.11 -7.23
CA ALA A 67 -3.37 -5.49 -7.27
C ALA A 67 -2.47 -4.32 -6.82
N GLY A 68 -2.69 -3.11 -7.31
CA GLY A 68 -1.92 -1.93 -6.90
C GLY A 68 -2.03 -1.63 -5.41
N PHE A 69 -3.25 -1.64 -4.86
CA PHE A 69 -3.46 -1.43 -3.42
C PHE A 69 -2.94 -2.59 -2.56
N ALA A 70 -3.11 -3.84 -3.00
CA ALA A 70 -2.58 -5.01 -2.30
C ALA A 70 -1.05 -4.99 -2.27
N GLN A 71 -0.40 -4.64 -3.38
CA GLN A 71 1.06 -4.49 -3.46
C GLN A 71 1.57 -3.39 -2.52
N TYR A 72 0.87 -2.25 -2.44
CA TYR A 72 1.23 -1.18 -1.50
C TYR A 72 1.14 -1.62 -0.05
N ILE A 73 0.00 -2.20 0.35
CA ILE A 73 -0.21 -2.67 1.74
C ILE A 73 0.82 -3.75 2.09
N TYR A 74 1.10 -4.67 1.16
CA TYR A 74 2.10 -5.70 1.36
C TYR A 74 3.52 -5.14 1.46
N GLY A 75 3.87 -4.14 0.64
CA GLY A 75 5.17 -3.47 0.71
C GLY A 75 5.39 -2.74 2.04
N VAL A 76 4.37 -2.03 2.51
CA VAL A 76 4.38 -1.36 3.83
C VAL A 76 4.48 -2.38 4.96
N TYR A 77 3.72 -3.48 4.87
CA TYR A 77 3.80 -4.58 5.83
C TYR A 77 5.22 -5.17 5.88
N LEU A 78 5.83 -5.45 4.74
CA LEU A 78 7.15 -6.08 4.68
C LEU A 78 8.24 -5.15 5.25
N GLY A 79 8.18 -3.85 4.96
CA GLY A 79 9.07 -2.87 5.56
C GLY A 79 8.90 -2.77 7.07
N LEU A 80 7.67 -2.58 7.56
CA LEU A 80 7.43 -2.42 9.00
C LEU A 80 7.58 -3.72 9.80
N SER A 81 7.46 -4.90 9.17
CA SER A 81 7.70 -6.20 9.82
C SER A 81 9.17 -6.49 10.09
N ALA A 82 10.10 -5.72 9.52
CA ALA A 82 11.52 -5.82 9.83
C ALA A 82 11.84 -5.32 11.26
N LEU A 83 10.89 -4.66 11.95
CA LEU A 83 11.10 -4.09 13.26
C LEU A 83 10.69 -5.10 14.36
N PRO A 84 11.62 -5.49 15.25
CA PRO A 84 11.44 -6.59 16.21
C PRO A 84 10.42 -6.30 17.32
N PHE A 85 9.88 -5.08 17.40
CA PHE A 85 8.88 -4.66 18.40
C PHE A 85 7.43 -4.77 17.91
N LEU A 86 7.19 -5.06 16.63
CA LEU A 86 5.84 -5.14 16.07
C LEU A 86 5.23 -6.54 16.29
N ILE A 87 4.85 -6.83 17.54
CA ILE A 87 4.28 -8.11 18.02
C ILE A 87 2.99 -8.53 17.27
N ARG A 88 2.39 -7.62 16.48
CA ARG A 88 1.17 -7.89 15.71
C ARG A 88 1.14 -7.19 14.36
N ALA A 89 2.17 -7.42 13.53
CA ALA A 89 2.22 -6.94 12.15
C ALA A 89 0.99 -7.35 11.30
N GLY A 90 0.25 -8.40 11.68
CA GLY A 90 -1.01 -8.78 11.03
C GLY A 90 -2.10 -7.70 11.02
N ILE A 91 -2.05 -6.71 11.93
CA ILE A 91 -2.98 -5.56 11.91
C ILE A 91 -2.71 -4.63 10.72
N LEU A 92 -1.47 -4.56 10.22
CA LEU A 92 -1.17 -3.79 9.00
C LEU A 92 -1.79 -4.41 7.74
N LEU A 93 -2.14 -5.71 7.77
CA LEU A 93 -2.91 -6.36 6.71
C LEU A 93 -4.42 -6.13 6.85
N ALA A 94 -4.90 -5.60 7.99
CA ALA A 94 -6.33 -5.35 8.19
C ALA A 94 -7.00 -4.52 7.07
N PRO A 95 -6.35 -3.50 6.45
CA PRO A 95 -6.94 -2.76 5.34
C PRO A 95 -7.14 -3.58 4.06
N LEU A 96 -6.46 -4.73 3.93
CA LEU A 96 -6.61 -5.62 2.78
C LEU A 96 -7.99 -6.28 2.73
N LEU A 97 -8.58 -6.59 3.90
CA LEU A 97 -9.92 -7.19 4.00
C LEU A 97 -11.04 -6.29 3.45
N PRO A 98 -11.20 -5.03 3.87
CA PRO A 98 -12.21 -4.14 3.29
C PRO A 98 -11.90 -3.81 1.83
N LEU A 99 -10.63 -3.79 1.40
CA LEU A 99 -10.26 -3.67 -0.02
C LEU A 99 -10.69 -4.87 -0.87
N PHE A 100 -10.52 -6.08 -0.34
CA PHE A 100 -11.00 -7.27 -1.01
C PHE A 100 -12.53 -7.32 -1.04
N ALA A 101 -13.18 -6.97 0.06
CA ALA A 101 -14.64 -6.89 0.12
C ALA A 101 -15.19 -5.85 -0.87
N SER A 102 -14.57 -4.67 -0.96
CA SER A 102 -14.96 -3.64 -1.93
C SER A 102 -14.73 -4.09 -3.37
N TYR A 103 -13.67 -4.87 -3.65
CA TYR A 103 -13.47 -5.50 -4.95
C TYR A 103 -14.60 -6.49 -5.31
N VAL A 104 -15.01 -7.35 -4.37
CA VAL A 104 -16.13 -8.29 -4.60
C VAL A 104 -17.44 -7.53 -4.85
N VAL A 105 -17.70 -6.46 -4.09
CA VAL A 105 -18.87 -5.60 -4.32
C VAL A 105 -18.77 -4.91 -5.68
N SER A 106 -17.59 -4.47 -6.07
CA SER A 106 -17.35 -3.80 -7.35
C SER A 106 -17.62 -4.71 -8.56
N LEU A 107 -17.35 -6.02 -8.43
CA LEU A 107 -17.68 -7.03 -9.45
C LEU A 107 -19.19 -7.17 -9.74
N LEU A 108 -20.08 -6.63 -8.89
CA LEU A 108 -21.53 -6.61 -9.11
C LEU A 108 -21.98 -5.63 -10.21
N GLY A 109 -21.05 -4.87 -10.80
CA GLY A 109 -21.35 -3.97 -11.93
C GLY A 109 -20.75 -2.57 -11.82
N PHE A 110 -19.97 -2.28 -10.76
CA PHE A 110 -19.30 -1.00 -10.61
C PHE A 110 -17.90 -1.06 -11.24
N ASN A 111 -17.66 -0.27 -12.28
CA ASN A 111 -16.34 -0.17 -12.89
C ASN A 111 -15.56 0.97 -12.23
N VAL A 112 -14.72 0.62 -11.23
CA VAL A 112 -13.90 1.60 -10.47
C VAL A 112 -12.95 2.35 -11.39
N ALA A 113 -12.41 1.67 -12.42
CA ALA A 113 -11.47 2.29 -13.34
C ALA A 113 -12.14 3.33 -14.26
N ASN A 114 -13.38 3.10 -14.71
CA ASN A 114 -14.15 4.12 -15.44
C ASN A 114 -14.54 5.29 -14.56
N HIS A 115 -14.91 5.05 -13.30
CA HIS A 115 -15.23 6.13 -12.35
C HIS A 115 -14.00 6.98 -12.01
N ALA A 116 -12.84 6.34 -11.82
CA ALA A 116 -11.57 7.03 -11.64
C ALA A 116 -11.20 7.85 -12.89
N LEU A 117 -11.38 7.31 -14.09
CA LEU A 117 -11.13 8.05 -15.34
C LEU A 117 -12.05 9.26 -15.50
N GLN A 118 -13.33 9.13 -15.17
CA GLN A 118 -14.26 10.27 -15.15
C GLN A 118 -13.86 11.31 -14.10
N ALA A 119 -13.36 10.91 -12.93
CA ALA A 119 -12.89 11.87 -11.93
C ALA A 119 -11.60 12.60 -12.36
N TYR A 120 -10.70 11.92 -13.09
CA TYR A 120 -9.43 12.51 -13.55
C TYR A 120 -9.57 13.36 -14.82
N PHE A 121 -10.42 12.95 -15.77
CA PHE A 121 -10.52 13.57 -17.10
C PHE A 121 -11.91 14.11 -17.44
N GLY A 122 -12.93 13.83 -16.61
CA GLY A 122 -14.27 14.38 -16.77
C GLY A 122 -14.36 15.78 -16.19
N SER A 123 -13.92 16.76 -16.98
CA SER A 123 -14.38 18.14 -16.90
C SER A 123 -15.29 18.45 -18.08
#